data_AF-A0A419KHF3-F1
#
_entry.id   AF-A0A419KHF3-F1
#
_cell.length_a   1.000
_cell.length_b   1.000
_cell.length_c   1.000
_cell.angle_alpha   90.00
_cell.angle_beta   90.00
_cell.angle_gamma   90.00
#
_symmetry.space_group_name_H-M   'P 1'
#
loop_
_entity.id
_entity.type
_entity.pdbx_description
1 polymer ?
#
loop_
_entity_poly.entity_id
_entity_poly.type
_entity_poly.pdbx_seq_one_letter_code
_entity_poly.pdbx_strand_id
1 'polypeptide(L)'
;MTERIRKLQGKVIDIERTGEFTIDEEGNKWEKCIFTVELTNFSKRTPNEVMPKEIKGKKVKVVRYCCFDWHYKIGVRKTLEPDETEAVLLGKPTKTVFW
;
A
#
# COMPACT_ATOMS: atom_id res chain seq x y z
N MET A 1 -24.55 -11.76 4.06
CA MET A 1 -24.01 -10.47 4.50
C MET A 1 -22.85 -10.12 3.60
N THR A 2 -22.92 -9.03 2.83
CA THR A 2 -21.81 -8.62 1.97
C THR A 2 -20.69 -8.11 2.87
N GLU A 3 -19.62 -8.89 3.04
CA GLU A 3 -18.44 -8.46 3.77
C GLU A 3 -17.93 -7.17 3.12
N ARG A 4 -18.03 -6.06 3.85
CA ARG A 4 -17.58 -4.77 3.34
C ARG A 4 -16.06 -4.74 3.38
N ILE A 5 -15.45 -4.89 2.22
CA ILE A 5 -14.00 -4.84 2.06
C ILE A 5 -13.53 -3.42 2.40
N ARG A 6 -12.89 -3.26 3.56
CA ARG A 6 -12.25 -2.01 3.96
C ARG A 6 -10.83 -1.93 3.41
N LYS A 7 -10.46 -0.76 2.90
CA LYS A 7 -9.12 -0.51 2.36
C LYS A 7 -8.56 0.78 2.94
N LEU A 8 -7.41 0.71 3.60
CA LEU A 8 -6.68 1.89 4.05
C LEU A 8 -6.08 2.62 2.84
N GLN A 9 -6.00 3.94 2.94
CA GLN A 9 -5.40 4.81 1.95
C GLN A 9 -4.46 5.80 2.63
N GLY A 10 -3.38 6.12 1.95
CA GLY A 10 -2.39 7.08 2.41
C GLY A 10 -1.69 7.82 1.29
N LYS A 11 -0.79 8.71 1.67
CA LYS A 11 0.04 9.48 0.76
C LYS A 11 1.42 8.83 0.67
N VAL A 12 1.92 8.63 -0.55
CA VAL A 12 3.31 8.20 -0.75
C VAL A 12 4.24 9.33 -0.33
N ILE A 13 5.14 9.06 0.60
CA ILE A 13 6.14 10.04 1.08
C ILE A 13 7.55 9.70 0.64
N ASP A 14 7.82 8.42 0.32
CA ASP A 14 9.12 7.95 -0.13
C ASP A 14 8.97 6.68 -0.98
N ILE A 15 9.93 6.42 -1.87
CA ILE A 15 9.94 5.27 -2.79
C ILE A 15 11.36 4.74 -2.88
N GLU A 16 11.55 3.51 -2.43
CA GLU A 16 12.79 2.76 -2.54
C GLU A 16 12.69 1.74 -3.68
N ARG A 17 13.61 1.83 -4.64
CA ARG A 17 13.76 0.87 -5.73
C ARG A 17 14.79 -0.17 -5.31
N THR A 18 14.41 -1.45 -5.23
CA THR A 18 15.32 -2.47 -4.68
C THR A 18 16.30 -3.02 -5.71
N GLY A 19 16.07 -2.76 -7.00
CA GLY A 19 16.84 -3.35 -8.10
C GLY A 19 16.60 -4.86 -8.29
N GLU A 20 15.67 -5.46 -7.53
CA GLU A 20 15.20 -6.83 -7.78
C GLU A 20 14.15 -6.80 -8.89
N PHE A 21 14.32 -7.65 -9.91
CA PHE A 21 13.42 -7.70 -11.06
C PHE A 21 12.83 -9.09 -11.26
N THR A 22 11.59 -9.14 -11.72
CA THR A 22 10.94 -10.35 -12.24
C THR A 22 10.44 -10.09 -13.66
N ILE A 23 10.37 -11.13 -14.49
CA ILE A 23 9.88 -11.04 -15.88
C ILE A 23 8.58 -11.83 -15.94
N ASP A 24 7.54 -11.26 -16.53
CA ASP A 24 6.27 -11.96 -16.75
C ASP A 24 6.27 -12.77 -18.06
N GLU A 25 5.19 -13.50 -18.33
CA GLU A 25 5.05 -14.35 -19.52
C GLU A 25 5.08 -13.56 -20.83
N GLU A 26 4.78 -12.25 -20.79
CA GLU A 26 4.79 -11.34 -21.93
C GLU A 26 6.16 -10.66 -22.13
N GLY A 27 7.14 -10.95 -21.26
CA GLY A 27 8.48 -10.39 -21.31
C GLY A 27 8.63 -9.02 -20.65
N ASN A 28 7.61 -8.53 -19.94
CA ASN A 28 7.71 -7.26 -19.23
C ASN A 28 8.57 -7.39 -17.98
N LYS A 29 9.43 -6.39 -17.75
CA LYS A 29 10.33 -6.32 -16.60
C LYS A 29 9.67 -5.56 -15.46
N TRP A 30 9.41 -6.26 -14.36
CA TRP A 30 8.79 -5.73 -13.16
C TRP A 30 9.82 -5.54 -12.05
N GLU A 31 10.01 -4.31 -11.60
CA GLU A 31 10.93 -3.98 -10.51
C GLU A 31 10.21 -3.98 -9.16
N LYS A 32 10.78 -4.67 -8.17
CA LYS A 32 10.31 -4.59 -6.80
C LYS A 32 10.66 -3.23 -6.19
N CYS A 33 9.63 -2.58 -5.68
CA CYS A 33 9.69 -1.25 -5.12
C CYS A 33 8.99 -1.23 -3.77
N ILE A 34 9.56 -0.50 -2.82
CA ILE A 34 9.03 -0.33 -1.47
C ILE A 34 8.58 1.12 -1.33
N PHE A 35 7.27 1.31 -1.21
CA PHE A 35 6.66 2.62 -1.03
C PHE A 35 6.46 2.89 0.45
N THR A 36 7.00 3.99 0.96
CA THR A 36 6.62 4.47 2.28
C THR A 36 5.34 5.31 2.14
N VAL A 37 4.28 4.87 2.80
CA VAL A 37 2.94 5.45 2.73
C VAL A 37 2.54 5.94 4.12
N GLU A 38 2.24 7.23 4.23
CA GLU A 38 1.62 7.82 5.43
C GLU A 38 0.11 7.63 5.35
N LEU A 39 -0.47 6.88 6.28
CA LEU A 39 -1.88 6.54 6.27
C LEU A 39 -2.75 7.73 6.69
N THR A 40 -3.75 8.08 5.88
CA THR A 40 -4.55 9.30 6.07
C THR A 40 -6.04 9.03 6.31
N ASN A 41 -6.61 8.02 5.65
CA ASN A 41 -8.04 7.71 5.70
C ASN A 41 -8.35 6.30 5.17
N PHE A 42 -9.57 5.82 5.38
CA PHE A 42 -10.11 4.71 4.59
C PHE A 42 -10.51 5.18 3.19
N SER A 43 -10.48 4.26 2.23
CA SER A 43 -11.01 4.48 0.88
C SER A 43 -12.48 4.93 0.93
N LYS A 44 -12.89 5.81 0.01
CA LYS A 44 -14.29 6.28 -0.13
C LYS A 44 -15.30 5.14 -0.33
N ARG A 45 -14.84 3.96 -0.75
CA ARG A 45 -15.65 2.74 -0.88
C ARG A 45 -16.00 2.12 0.47
N THR A 46 -15.51 2.67 1.56
CA THR A 46 -15.73 2.23 2.94
C THR A 46 -16.23 3.41 3.80
N PRO A 47 -17.43 3.94 3.53
CA PRO A 47 -17.87 5.24 4.04
C PRO A 47 -18.15 5.29 5.55
N ASN A 48 -18.34 4.14 6.21
CA ASN A 48 -18.72 4.08 7.63
C ASN A 48 -17.55 3.74 8.57
N GLU A 49 -16.34 3.50 8.04
CA GLU A 49 -15.18 3.16 8.87
C GLU A 49 -14.45 4.42 9.32
N VAL A 50 -14.31 4.57 10.64
CA VAL A 50 -13.53 5.66 11.23
C VAL A 50 -12.11 5.16 11.43
N MET A 51 -11.14 5.89 10.89
CA MET A 51 -9.74 5.55 11.06
C MET A 51 -9.32 5.62 12.53
N PRO A 52 -8.77 4.54 13.11
CA PRO A 52 -8.27 4.57 14.48
C PRO A 52 -7.18 5.63 14.63
N LYS A 53 -7.20 6.38 15.75
CA LYS A 53 -6.23 7.46 16.02
C LYS A 53 -4.78 6.96 16.02
N GLU A 54 -4.57 5.73 16.46
CA GLU A 54 -3.26 5.06 16.54
C GLU A 54 -2.67 4.74 15.15
N ILE A 55 -3.50 4.63 14.12
CA ILE A 55 -3.09 4.30 12.75
C ILE A 55 -3.00 5.57 11.89
N LYS A 56 -3.70 6.64 12.25
CA LYS A 56 -3.69 7.89 11.51
C LYS A 56 -2.31 8.55 11.57
N GLY A 57 -1.75 8.85 10.40
CA GLY A 57 -0.38 9.36 10.27
C GLY A 57 0.72 8.30 10.40
N LYS A 58 0.35 7.02 10.64
CA LYS A 58 1.33 5.94 10.68
C LYS A 58 1.97 5.78 9.31
N LYS A 59 3.30 5.66 9.29
CA LYS A 59 4.09 5.37 8.10
C LYS A 59 4.23 3.87 7.96
N VAL A 60 3.83 3.32 6.82
CA VAL A 60 3.97 1.90 6.50
C VAL A 60 4.72 1.76 5.18
N LYS A 61 5.56 0.74 5.09
CA LYS A 61 6.23 0.30 3.87
C LYS A 61 5.33 -0.69 3.14
N VAL A 62 5.13 -0.48 1.85
CA VAL A 62 4.26 -1.27 0.98
C VAL A 62 5.06 -1.75 -0.23
N VAL A 63 5.18 -3.06 -0.40
CA VAL A 63 5.91 -3.69 -1.50
C VAL A 63 5.02 -3.76 -2.74
N ARG A 64 5.51 -3.26 -3.87
CA ARG A 64 4.84 -3.40 -5.17
C ARG A 64 5.86 -3.73 -6.24
N TYR A 65 5.38 -4.38 -7.29
CA TYR A 65 6.13 -4.56 -8.52
C TYR A 65 5.69 -3.49 -9.51
N CYS A 66 6.63 -2.73 -10.06
CA CYS A 66 6.37 -1.64 -10.99
C CYS A 66 7.05 -1.94 -12.32
N CYS A 67 6.24 -2.01 -13.39
CA CYS A 67 6.75 -2.24 -14.74
C CYS A 67 7.19 -0.94 -15.44
N PHE A 68 6.59 0.20 -15.07
CA PHE A 68 6.74 1.46 -15.77
C PHE A 68 6.97 2.63 -14.81
N ASP A 69 7.66 3.67 -15.27
CA ASP A 69 8.07 4.80 -14.42
C ASP A 69 6.90 5.63 -13.86
N TRP A 70 5.72 5.57 -14.47
CA TRP A 70 4.57 6.35 -14.02
C TRP A 70 4.10 6.00 -12.60
N HIS A 71 4.54 4.85 -12.07
CA HIS A 71 4.28 4.42 -10.69
C HIS A 71 5.12 5.20 -9.65
N TYR A 72 6.22 5.84 -10.05
CA TYR A 72 7.18 6.45 -9.14
C TYR A 72 6.85 7.92 -8.85
N LYS A 73 5.71 8.17 -8.19
CA LYS A 73 5.28 9.52 -7.86
C LYS A 73 5.15 9.69 -6.35
N ILE A 74 5.92 10.62 -5.79
CA ILE A 74 5.76 11.07 -4.41
C ILE A 74 4.53 11.96 -4.33
N GLY A 75 3.81 11.88 -3.21
CA GLY A 75 2.65 12.71 -2.90
C GLY A 75 1.32 12.22 -3.47
N VAL A 76 1.32 11.17 -4.29
CA VAL A 76 0.10 10.54 -4.78
C VAL A 76 -0.54 9.66 -3.73
N ARG A 77 -1.84 9.41 -3.87
CA ARG A 77 -2.57 8.50 -2.98
C ARG A 77 -2.29 7.05 -3.37
N LYS A 78 -2.04 6.21 -2.37
CA LYS A 78 -1.92 4.76 -2.53
C LYS A 78 -2.91 4.07 -1.60
N THR A 79 -3.64 3.13 -2.16
CA THR A 79 -4.61 2.30 -1.44
C THR A 79 -3.97 0.95 -1.16
N LEU A 80 -4.07 0.48 0.07
CA LEU A 80 -3.62 -0.85 0.47
C LEU A 80 -4.62 -1.91 -0.03
N GLU A 81 -4.15 -3.12 -0.23
CA GLU A 81 -5.02 -4.27 -0.44
C GLU A 81 -5.78 -4.63 0.85
N PRO A 82 -6.88 -5.41 0.76
CA PRO A 82 -7.70 -5.75 1.92
C PRO A 82 -6.91 -6.47 3.00
N ASP A 83 -6.11 -7.46 2.61
CA ASP A 83 -5.26 -8.25 3.52
C ASP A 83 -4.20 -7.37 4.19
N GLU A 84 -3.59 -6.45 3.44
CA GLU A 84 -2.65 -5.46 3.98
C GLU A 84 -3.32 -4.50 4.95
N THR A 85 -4.57 -4.12 4.65
CA THR A 85 -5.38 -3.27 5.52
C THR A 85 -5.64 -3.96 6.85
N GLU A 86 -6.10 -5.21 6.83
CA GLU A 86 -6.33 -5.98 8.06
C GLU A 86 -5.04 -6.19 8.84
N ALA A 87 -3.94 -6.49 8.16
CA ALA A 87 -2.61 -6.64 8.76
C ALA A 87 -2.18 -5.38 9.54
N VAL A 88 -2.32 -4.20 8.92
CA VAL A 88 -1.99 -2.92 9.56
C VAL A 88 -2.91 -2.64 10.76
N LEU A 89 -4.21 -2.90 10.62
CA LEU A 89 -5.19 -2.70 11.70
C LEU A 89 -4.95 -3.64 12.89
N LEU A 90 -4.52 -4.88 12.63
CA LEU A 90 -4.17 -5.87 13.65
C LEU A 90 -2.76 -5.68 14.21
N GLY A 91 -1.96 -4.75 13.68
CA GLY A 91 -0.58 -4.56 14.08
C GLY A 91 0.33 -5.76 13.73
N LYS A 92 0.00 -6.53 12.69
CA LYS A 92 0.75 -7.70 12.23
C LYS A 92 1.41 -7.44 10.86
N PRO A 93 2.72 -7.20 10.79
CA PRO A 93 3.42 -7.06 9.51
C PRO A 93 3.29 -8.30 8.62
N THR A 94 3.29 -8.10 7.31
CA THR A 94 3.31 -9.16 6.30
C THR A 94 4.51 -8.98 5.35
N LYS A 95 4.62 -9.87 4.36
CA LYS A 95 5.64 -9.76 3.30
C LYS A 95 5.43 -8.55 2.39
N THR A 96 4.22 -8.02 2.32
CA THR A 96 3.82 -6.94 1.39
C THR A 96 3.54 -5.61 2.09
N VAL A 97 3.27 -5.62 3.40
CA VAL A 97 3.14 -4.40 4.22
C VAL A 97 3.81 -4.54 5.59
N PHE A 98 4.63 -3.57 5.97
CA PHE A 98 5.37 -3.57 7.25
C PHE A 98 5.69 -2.14 7.70
N TRP A 99 6.27 -1.92 8.88
CA TRP A 99 6.67 -0.60 9.38
C TRP A 99 7.90 -0.69 10.28
#